data_AF-T1GZ75-F1
#
_entry.id   AF-T1GZ75-F1
#
_cell.length_a   1.000
_cell.length_b   1.000
_cell.length_c   1.000
_cell.angle_alpha   90.00
_cell.angle_beta   90.00
_cell.angle_gamma   90.00
#
_symmetry.space_group_name_H-M   'P 1'
#
loop_
_entity.id
_entity.type
_entity.pdbx_description
1 polymer ?
#
loop_
_entity_poly.entity_id
_entity_poly.type
_entity_poly.pdbx_seq_one_letter_code
_entity_poly.pdbx_strand_id
1 'polypeptide(L)'
;MKSIPFHSDSEWKIPIKQGLYDPQNEHEACGVGFIVAIDGKKSHKILRDAQTLSERMKHRGACACDDDTGDGAGVLSSIPHDLYVREM
;
A
#
# COMPACT_ATOMS: atom_id res chain seq x y z
N MET A 1 -36.74 -5.76 -16.25
CA MET A 1 -35.31 -5.94 -15.94
C MET A 1 -34.93 -4.83 -14.98
N LYS A 2 -34.70 -5.16 -13.71
CA LYS A 2 -34.47 -4.19 -12.63
C LYS A 2 -33.02 -3.70 -12.73
N SER A 3 -32.84 -2.41 -13.01
CA SER A 3 -31.56 -1.72 -12.84
C SER A 3 -31.22 -1.68 -11.36
N ILE A 4 -30.14 -2.37 -11.00
CA ILE A 4 -29.60 -2.43 -9.64
C ILE A 4 -28.96 -1.06 -9.36
N PRO A 5 -29.41 -0.29 -8.35
CA PRO A 5 -28.75 0.94 -7.98
C PRO A 5 -27.43 0.61 -7.27
N PHE A 6 -26.34 1.11 -7.84
CA PHE A 6 -25.00 1.14 -7.27
C PHE A 6 -25.07 1.71 -5.84
N HIS A 7 -24.90 0.88 -4.81
CA HIS A 7 -24.77 1.33 -3.42
C HIS A 7 -23.37 1.91 -3.23
N SER A 8 -23.28 3.23 -3.11
CA SER A 8 -22.07 3.99 -2.76
C SER A 8 -21.81 3.97 -1.25
N ASP A 9 -21.99 2.83 -0.59
CA ASP A 9 -21.89 2.74 0.87
C ASP A 9 -20.44 2.50 1.31
N SER A 10 -19.65 3.57 1.30
CA SER A 10 -18.64 3.78 2.35
C SER A 10 -18.21 5.24 2.37
N GLU A 11 -18.98 6.09 3.08
CA GLU A 11 -18.41 7.33 3.61
C GLU A 11 -17.32 6.96 4.60
N TRP A 12 -16.05 7.00 4.18
CA TRP A 12 -14.93 6.85 5.09
C TRP A 12 -14.85 8.10 5.98
N LYS A 13 -15.36 8.01 7.20
CA LYS A 13 -15.38 9.11 8.18
C LYS A 13 -14.20 9.00 9.14
N ILE A 14 -13.52 10.12 9.37
CA ILE A 14 -12.41 10.22 10.33
C ILE A 14 -12.92 9.83 11.73
N PRO A 15 -12.18 9.00 12.49
CA PRO A 15 -12.58 8.60 13.84
C PRO A 15 -12.83 9.81 14.76
N ILE A 16 -13.76 9.69 15.70
CA ILE A 16 -13.96 10.71 16.73
C ILE A 16 -12.77 10.74 17.71
N LYS A 17 -12.49 11.92 18.27
CA LYS A 17 -11.42 12.14 19.25
C LYS A 17 -11.51 11.13 20.41
N GLN A 18 -10.44 10.35 20.64
CA GLN A 18 -10.42 9.28 21.65
C GLN A 18 -9.05 9.15 22.33
N GLY A 19 -9.00 9.27 23.66
CA GLY A 19 -7.73 9.23 24.40
C GLY A 19 -6.76 10.32 23.96
N LEU A 20 -5.54 9.94 23.57
CA LEU A 20 -4.51 10.85 23.02
C LEU A 20 -4.71 11.17 21.53
N TYR A 21 -5.65 10.49 20.84
CA TYR A 21 -5.94 10.75 19.43
C TYR A 21 -6.74 12.05 19.28
N ASP A 22 -6.22 13.03 18.54
CA ASP A 22 -6.92 14.26 18.13
C ASP A 22 -7.04 14.34 16.60
N PRO A 23 -8.25 14.29 16.03
CA PRO A 23 -8.47 14.37 14.57
C PRO A 23 -7.87 15.63 13.93
N GLN A 24 -7.66 16.71 14.70
CA GLN A 24 -7.05 17.95 14.18
C GLN A 24 -5.56 17.79 13.84
N ASN A 25 -4.91 16.77 14.41
CA ASN A 25 -3.51 16.44 14.13
C ASN A 25 -3.37 15.30 13.10
N GLU A 26 -4.47 14.83 12.51
CA GLU A 26 -4.45 13.86 11.42
C GLU A 26 -3.96 14.55 10.14
N HIS A 27 -2.80 14.13 9.65
CA HIS A 27 -2.25 14.59 8.38
C HIS A 27 -2.17 13.40 7.42
N GLU A 28 -2.48 13.65 6.15
CA GLU A 28 -2.16 12.69 5.09
C GLU A 28 -0.65 12.48 5.08
N ALA A 29 -0.22 11.24 5.27
CA ALA A 29 1.16 10.85 5.15
C ALA A 29 1.23 9.61 4.27
N CYS A 30 2.25 9.52 3.42
CA CYS A 30 2.48 8.35 2.58
C CYS A 30 2.76 7.11 3.45
N GLY A 31 2.33 5.93 3.01
CA GLY A 31 2.63 4.65 3.67
C GLY A 31 4.08 4.22 3.44
N VAL A 32 4.78 3.84 4.52
CA VAL A 32 6.11 3.23 4.45
C VAL A 32 6.16 1.97 5.31
N GLY A 33 6.99 1.00 4.91
CA GLY A 33 7.19 -0.24 5.65
C GLY A 33 8.36 -1.05 5.08
N PHE A 34 8.76 -2.10 5.78
CA PHE A 34 9.85 -2.97 5.36
C PHE A 34 9.55 -4.43 5.73
N ILE A 35 10.12 -5.36 4.96
CA ILE A 35 10.08 -6.80 5.23
C ILE A 35 11.51 -7.31 5.26
N VAL A 36 11.82 -8.18 6.24
CA VAL A 36 13.15 -8.78 6.39
C VAL A 36 13.02 -10.26 6.66
N ALA A 37 13.89 -11.07 6.04
CA ALA A 37 14.08 -12.46 6.41
C ALA A 37 15.09 -12.53 7.55
N ILE A 38 14.62 -12.88 8.76
CA ILE A 38 15.43 -12.93 9.98
C ILE A 38 16.50 -14.02 9.89
N ASP A 39 16.25 -15.08 9.13
CA ASP A 39 17.21 -16.17 8.88
C ASP A 39 18.25 -15.84 7.79
N GLY A 40 18.17 -14.65 7.18
CA GLY A 40 19.09 -14.20 6.14
C GLY A 40 18.93 -14.90 4.78
N LYS A 41 17.93 -15.78 4.62
CA LYS A 41 17.74 -16.51 3.36
C LYS A 41 17.02 -15.63 2.34
N LYS A 42 17.62 -15.47 1.17
CA LYS A 42 16.99 -14.79 0.03
C LYS A 42 15.82 -15.63 -0.46
N SER A 43 14.66 -15.00 -0.64
CA SER A 43 13.46 -15.64 -1.18
C SER A 43 12.60 -14.63 -1.90
N HIS A 44 12.00 -15.04 -3.02
CA HIS A 44 11.02 -14.24 -3.74
C HIS A 44 9.76 -13.95 -2.90
N LYS A 45 9.53 -14.73 -1.84
CA LYS A 45 8.47 -14.48 -0.86
C LYS A 45 8.54 -13.05 -0.28
N ILE A 46 9.74 -12.55 0.01
CA ILE A 46 9.93 -11.21 0.61
C ILE A 46 9.34 -10.12 -0.29
N LEU A 47 9.49 -10.25 -1.61
CA LEU A 47 8.91 -9.30 -2.57
C LEU A 47 7.39 -9.40 -2.64
N ARG A 48 6.82 -10.61 -2.50
CA ARG A 48 5.36 -10.82 -2.44
C ARG A 48 4.75 -10.27 -1.15
N ASP A 49 5.46 -10.44 -0.04
CA ASP A 49 5.06 -9.83 1.23
C ASP A 49 5.13 -8.30 1.14
N ALA A 50 6.16 -7.74 0.50
CA ALA A 50 6.28 -6.30 0.28
C ALA A 50 5.17 -5.74 -0.63
N GLN A 51 4.79 -6.47 -1.68
CA GLN A 51 3.62 -6.14 -2.51
C GLN A 51 2.35 -6.09 -1.66
N THR A 52 2.10 -7.12 -0.85
CA THR A 52 0.93 -7.16 0.04
C THR A 52 0.95 -5.98 1.02
N LEU A 53 2.12 -5.66 1.59
CA LEU A 53 2.27 -4.50 2.47
C LEU A 53 1.89 -3.21 1.74
N SER A 54 2.37 -2.99 0.52
CA SER A 54 2.06 -1.81 -0.30
C SER A 54 0.55 -1.70 -0.60
N GLU A 55 -0.10 -2.80 -0.98
CA GLU A 55 -1.56 -2.85 -1.21
C GLU A 55 -2.36 -2.46 0.04
N ARG A 56 -1.90 -2.86 1.23
CA ARG A 56 -2.56 -2.50 2.50
C ARG A 56 -2.40 -1.01 2.85
N MET A 57 -1.44 -0.31 2.23
CA MET A 57 -1.25 1.14 2.40
C MET A 57 -2.05 1.98 1.41
N LYS A 58 -2.88 1.39 0.52
CA LYS A 58 -3.63 2.13 -0.51
C LYS A 58 -4.49 3.27 0.05
N HIS A 59 -5.08 3.10 1.23
CA HIS A 59 -5.87 4.13 1.92
C HIS A 59 -5.07 5.36 2.35
N ARG A 60 -3.73 5.32 2.24
CA ARG A 60 -2.80 6.42 2.53
C ARG A 60 -2.09 6.94 1.29
N GLY A 61 -2.54 6.51 0.11
CA GLY A 61 -2.05 6.99 -1.18
C GLY A 61 -3.02 8.02 -1.77
N ALA A 62 -2.46 8.97 -2.53
CA ALA A 62 -3.25 9.86 -3.37
C ALA A 62 -3.59 9.18 -4.71
N CYS A 63 -4.76 9.52 -5.23
CA CYS A 63 -5.34 9.00 -6.47
C CYS A 63 -5.78 10.18 -7.33
N ALA A 64 -5.63 10.07 -8.65
CA ALA A 64 -6.17 11.01 -9.61
C ALA A 64 -7.71 10.89 -9.68
N CYS A 65 -8.35 11.74 -10.50
CA CYS A 65 -9.80 11.76 -10.67
C CYS A 65 -10.37 10.59 -11.49
N ASP A 66 -9.54 9.64 -11.92
CA ASP A 66 -9.91 8.48 -12.74
C ASP A 66 -10.06 7.17 -11.95
N ASP A 67 -9.88 7.21 -10.62
CA ASP A 67 -9.90 6.06 -9.71
C ASP A 67 -8.90 4.93 -10.06
N ASP A 68 -7.96 5.16 -10.99
CA ASP A 68 -7.00 4.18 -11.50
C ASP A 68 -5.55 4.65 -11.32
N THR A 69 -5.28 5.92 -11.61
CA THR A 69 -3.93 6.49 -11.54
C THR A 69 -3.60 6.93 -10.12
N GLY A 70 -2.52 6.38 -9.56
CA GLY A 70 -1.96 6.81 -8.27
C GLY A 70 -0.69 7.66 -8.44
N ASP A 71 -0.39 8.48 -7.43
CA ASP A 71 0.80 9.36 -7.44
C ASP A 71 2.13 8.57 -7.48
N GLY A 72 2.16 7.39 -6.86
CA GLY A 72 3.31 6.50 -6.93
C GLY A 72 3.35 5.41 -5.85
N ALA A 73 3.93 4.26 -6.21
CA ALA A 73 4.28 3.18 -5.30
C ALA A 73 5.62 2.57 -5.74
N GLY A 74 6.40 2.05 -4.79
CA GLY A 74 7.71 1.49 -5.10
C GLY A 74 8.23 0.56 -4.01
N VAL A 75 9.20 -0.27 -4.38
CA VAL A 75 9.92 -1.17 -3.47
C VAL A 75 11.41 -1.06 -3.74
N LEU A 76 12.19 -0.96 -2.67
CA LEU A 76 13.64 -1.10 -2.72
C LEU A 76 14.00 -2.54 -2.34
N SER A 77 14.78 -3.22 -3.18
CA SER A 77 15.28 -4.58 -2.92
C SER A 77 16.79 -4.65 -3.06
N SER A 78 17.37 -5.77 -2.63
CA SER A 78 18.72 -6.13 -3.05
C SER A 78 18.76 -6.41 -4.55
N ILE A 79 19.95 -6.30 -5.14
CA ILE A 79 20.18 -6.60 -6.55
C ILE A 79 19.86 -8.08 -6.81
N PRO A 80 18.93 -8.40 -7.74
CA PRO A 80 18.60 -9.77 -8.11
C PRO A 80 19.68 -10.35 -9.03
N HIS A 81 20.86 -10.67 -8.46
CA HIS A 81 22.05 -11.07 -9.21
C HIS A 81 21.78 -12.23 -10.19
N ASP A 82 21.11 -13.29 -9.74
CA ASP A 82 20.83 -14.47 -10.56
C ASP A 82 19.93 -14.16 -11.78
N LEU A 83 19.05 -13.17 -11.66
CA LEU A 83 18.22 -12.68 -12.77
C LEU A 83 19.09 -11.98 -13.81
N TYR A 84 19.94 -11.06 -13.36
CA TYR A 84 20.81 -10.27 -14.24
C TYR A 84 21.86 -11.10 -14.95
N VAL A 85 22.46 -12.09 -14.27
CA VAL A 85 23.43 -13.02 -14.90
C VAL A 85 22.77 -13.89 -15.97
N ARG A 86 21.48 -14.17 -15.86
CA ARG A 86 20.75 -14.99 -16.85
C ARG A 86 20.37 -14.19 -18.11
N GLU A 87 20.12 -12.89 -17.97
CA GLU A 87 19.52 -12.05 -19.03
C GLU A 87 20.52 -11.14 -19.75
N MET A 88 21.76 -11.06 -19.27
CA MET A 88 22.91 -10.42 -19.94
C MET A 88 23.90 -11.46 -20.43
#